data_AF-A0A8S1ZN13-F1
#
_entry.id   AF-A0A8S1ZN13-F1
#
_cell.length_a   1.000
_cell.length_b   1.000
_cell.length_c   1.000
_cell.angle_alpha   90.00
_cell.angle_beta   90.00
_cell.angle_gamma   90.00
#
_symmetry.space_group_name_H-M   'P 1'
#
loop_
_entity.id
_entity.type
_entity.pdbx_description
1 polymer ?
#
loop_
_entity_poly.entity_id
_entity_poly.type
_entity_poly.pdbx_seq_one_letter_code
_entity_poly.pdbx_strand_id
1 'polypeptide(L)'
;MASATFSFCPLSQSHSHYSLIKPTPFLRYGKKLHHLHHHIFITISYPTQHSRYLAVSRDDATTPLASSDQTQETETKEAEDTIEKRRMEEKFAVLNTGIYECRSCGYKYDESAGDPSYPIPPGFQFDKLPEDWRCPTCGAAQSFFESKMVEIAGFAQNQQYGLGGNALTSGQKTGLIFGSLLLFFMLFLSGYFIQ
;
A
#
# COMPACT_ATOMS: atom_id res chain seq x y z
N MET A 1 75.55 -20.36 5.72
CA MET A 1 74.89 -20.21 4.40
C MET A 1 73.66 -21.09 4.42
N ALA A 2 72.47 -20.50 4.63
CA ALA A 2 71.21 -21.23 4.62
C ALA A 2 70.27 -20.50 3.66
N SER A 3 70.01 -21.12 2.51
CA SER A 3 69.10 -20.61 1.48
C SER A 3 67.66 -20.92 1.89
N ALA A 4 66.81 -19.91 1.90
CA ALA A 4 65.36 -20.06 2.01
C ALA A 4 64.74 -20.02 0.60
N THR A 5 64.11 -21.11 0.18
CA THR A 5 63.30 -21.19 -1.04
C THR A 5 61.85 -20.86 -0.70
N PHE A 6 61.32 -19.80 -1.31
CA PHE A 6 59.91 -19.43 -1.21
C PHE A 6 59.12 -20.16 -2.30
N SER A 7 58.13 -20.96 -1.89
CA SER A 7 57.17 -21.61 -2.77
C SER A 7 55.92 -20.73 -2.86
N PHE A 8 55.60 -20.25 -4.06
CA PHE A 8 54.41 -19.45 -4.33
C PHE A 8 53.21 -20.37 -4.62
N CYS A 9 52.15 -20.25 -3.84
CA CYS A 9 50.86 -20.90 -4.08
C CYS A 9 49.93 -19.89 -4.81
N PRO A 10 49.28 -20.25 -5.94
CA PRO A 10 48.43 -19.31 -6.65
C PRO A 10 47.09 -19.13 -5.92
N LEU A 11 46.69 -17.86 -5.75
CA LEU A 11 45.38 -17.45 -5.26
C LEU A 11 44.28 -17.95 -6.22
N SER A 12 43.41 -18.84 -5.76
CA SER A 12 42.18 -19.21 -6.47
C SER A 12 41.11 -18.16 -6.16
N GLN A 13 40.71 -17.42 -7.18
CA GLN A 13 39.68 -16.38 -7.12
C GLN A 13 38.30 -17.04 -7.18
N SER A 14 37.60 -17.14 -6.05
CA SER A 14 36.21 -17.60 -6.00
C SER A 14 35.25 -16.43 -6.27
N HIS A 15 34.64 -16.43 -7.45
CA HIS A 15 33.50 -15.58 -7.78
C HIS A 15 32.25 -16.11 -7.05
N SER A 16 31.71 -15.31 -6.12
CA SER A 16 30.41 -15.56 -5.51
C SER A 16 29.28 -15.20 -6.48
N HIS A 17 28.68 -16.21 -7.11
CA HIS A 17 27.41 -16.08 -7.81
C HIS A 17 26.28 -15.88 -6.81
N TYR A 18 25.59 -14.74 -6.87
CA TYR A 18 24.32 -14.54 -6.17
C TYR A 18 23.22 -15.33 -6.87
N SER A 19 22.83 -16.45 -6.28
CA SER A 19 21.72 -17.29 -6.77
C SER A 19 20.38 -16.71 -6.32
N LEU A 20 19.61 -16.24 -7.30
CA LEU A 20 18.23 -15.78 -7.18
C LEU A 20 17.32 -16.96 -6.80
N ILE A 21 16.94 -17.08 -5.52
CA ILE A 21 15.98 -18.09 -5.06
C ILE A 21 14.57 -17.63 -5.48
N LYS A 22 14.02 -18.31 -6.48
CA LYS A 22 12.62 -18.17 -6.91
C LYS A 22 11.81 -19.29 -6.26
N PRO A 23 10.72 -19.02 -5.52
CA PRO A 23 9.91 -20.10 -4.95
C PRO A 23 9.08 -20.77 -6.06
N THR A 24 9.24 -22.08 -6.22
CA THR A 24 8.41 -22.94 -7.06
C THR A 24 7.18 -23.43 -6.27
N PRO A 25 5.98 -23.48 -6.88
CA PRO A 25 4.82 -24.09 -6.24
C PRO A 25 4.93 -25.62 -6.30
N PHE A 26 4.88 -26.25 -5.14
CA PHE A 26 4.90 -27.70 -4.98
C PHE A 26 3.51 -28.28 -5.30
N LEU A 27 3.30 -28.74 -6.53
CA LEU A 27 2.18 -29.60 -6.89
C LEU A 27 2.49 -31.05 -6.50
N ARG A 28 1.76 -31.59 -5.52
CA ARG A 28 1.79 -33.02 -5.18
C ARG A 28 0.50 -33.70 -5.68
N TYR A 29 0.68 -34.70 -6.54
CA TYR A 29 -0.38 -35.46 -7.20
C TYR A 29 -0.77 -36.73 -6.40
N GLY A 30 -2.07 -37.00 -6.31
CA GLY A 30 -2.70 -38.33 -6.43
C GLY A 30 -2.62 -39.36 -5.29
N LYS A 31 -3.77 -39.59 -4.63
CA LYS A 31 -4.20 -40.94 -4.20
C LYS A 31 -5.63 -41.18 -4.67
N LYS A 32 -5.82 -42.13 -5.59
CA LYS A 32 -7.11 -42.80 -5.82
C LYS A 32 -7.38 -43.68 -4.61
N LEU A 33 -8.63 -43.77 -4.13
CA LEU A 33 -9.42 -45.01 -4.11
C LEU A 33 -10.74 -44.89 -3.30
N HIS A 34 -11.78 -45.51 -3.87
CA HIS A 34 -13.11 -45.89 -3.36
C HIS A 34 -14.23 -44.83 -3.21
N HIS A 35 -15.18 -44.98 -4.14
CA HIS A 35 -16.54 -44.45 -4.19
C HIS A 35 -17.35 -44.94 -2.97
N LEU A 36 -17.88 -44.01 -2.18
CA LEU A 36 -19.10 -44.22 -1.38
C LEU A 36 -19.96 -42.96 -1.52
N HIS A 37 -21.09 -43.10 -2.22
CA HIS A 37 -21.99 -41.97 -2.52
C HIS A 37 -22.90 -41.71 -1.32
N HIS A 38 -22.49 -40.82 -0.41
CA HIS A 38 -23.43 -40.17 0.51
C HIS A 38 -23.89 -38.87 -0.13
N HIS A 39 -25.12 -38.85 -0.64
CA HIS A 39 -25.77 -37.62 -1.08
C HIS A 39 -26.08 -36.73 0.12
N ILE A 40 -25.15 -35.81 0.44
CA ILE A 40 -25.41 -34.67 1.30
C ILE A 40 -26.10 -33.62 0.43
N PHE A 41 -27.42 -33.52 0.53
CA PHE A 41 -28.19 -32.44 -0.08
C PHE A 41 -27.99 -31.16 0.75
N ILE A 42 -27.06 -30.31 0.33
CA ILE A 42 -26.89 -28.96 0.87
C ILE A 42 -27.93 -28.07 0.18
N THR A 43 -29.06 -27.82 0.86
CA THR A 43 -30.04 -26.81 0.42
C THR A 43 -29.49 -25.42 0.74
N ILE A 44 -28.88 -24.78 -0.25
CA ILE A 44 -28.45 -23.38 -0.14
C ILE A 44 -29.71 -22.51 -0.22
N SER A 45 -30.17 -22.04 0.95
CA SER A 45 -31.22 -21.03 1.06
C SER A 45 -30.57 -19.64 0.93
N TYR A 46 -30.76 -18.98 -0.21
CA TYR A 46 -30.33 -17.60 -0.38
C TYR A 46 -31.39 -16.65 0.22
N PRO A 47 -31.04 -15.74 1.13
CA PRO A 47 -31.95 -14.69 1.56
C PRO A 47 -32.22 -13.75 0.38
N THR A 48 -33.49 -13.60 0.01
CA THR A 48 -33.98 -12.61 -0.95
C THR A 48 -33.79 -11.21 -0.35
N GLN A 49 -32.65 -10.59 -0.63
CA GLN A 49 -32.43 -9.20 -0.28
C GLN A 49 -33.23 -8.32 -1.25
N HIS A 50 -34.35 -7.83 -0.74
CA HIS A 50 -35.25 -6.90 -1.41
C HIS A 50 -34.49 -5.62 -1.78
N SER A 51 -34.05 -5.53 -3.03
CA SER A 51 -33.39 -4.33 -3.55
C SER A 51 -34.41 -3.19 -3.64
N ARG A 52 -34.37 -2.26 -2.69
CA ARG A 52 -35.02 -0.96 -2.87
C ARG A 52 -34.07 -0.08 -3.67
N TYR A 53 -34.12 -0.19 -4.99
CA TYR A 53 -33.64 0.87 -5.85
C TYR A 53 -34.62 2.04 -5.74
N LEU A 54 -34.16 3.17 -5.19
CA LEU A 54 -34.89 4.43 -5.32
C LEU A 54 -34.77 4.87 -6.77
N ALA A 55 -35.90 4.87 -7.49
CA ALA A 55 -36.01 5.48 -8.81
C ALA A 55 -35.87 7.00 -8.64
N VAL A 56 -34.73 7.55 -9.07
CA VAL A 56 -34.59 8.99 -9.26
C VAL A 56 -35.37 9.33 -10.53
N SER A 57 -36.58 9.86 -10.35
CA SER A 57 -37.36 10.40 -11.47
C SER A 57 -36.65 11.63 -12.00
N ARG A 58 -36.32 11.61 -13.29
CA ARG A 58 -35.70 12.70 -14.04
C ARG A 58 -36.82 13.38 -14.81
N ASP A 59 -37.39 14.44 -14.24
CA ASP A 59 -38.30 15.32 -14.97
C ASP A 59 -37.51 16.55 -15.44
N ASP A 60 -37.17 16.52 -16.73
CA ASP A 60 -36.78 17.70 -17.52
C ASP A 60 -38.07 18.47 -17.86
N ALA A 61 -38.19 19.71 -17.39
CA ALA A 61 -39.09 20.69 -17.97
C ALA A 61 -38.49 22.09 -17.81
N THR A 62 -38.04 22.63 -18.94
CA THR A 62 -37.52 23.99 -19.09
C THR A 62 -38.65 25.03 -19.01
N THR A 63 -38.25 26.22 -18.53
CA THR A 63 -38.73 27.61 -18.84
C THR A 63 -39.70 28.28 -17.83
N PRO A 64 -39.71 29.63 -17.71
CA PRO A 64 -38.77 30.45 -16.92
C PRO A 64 -39.46 31.42 -15.92
N LEU A 65 -38.64 32.04 -15.06
CA LEU A 65 -38.81 33.38 -14.46
C LEU A 65 -39.93 33.55 -13.40
N ALA A 66 -39.54 33.66 -12.12
CA ALA A 66 -39.88 34.78 -11.23
C ALA A 66 -39.41 34.55 -9.78
N SER A 67 -38.44 35.37 -9.37
CA SER A 67 -38.24 35.98 -8.04
C SER A 67 -38.81 35.32 -6.77
N SER A 68 -37.91 34.98 -5.84
CA SER A 68 -37.73 35.62 -4.51
C SER A 68 -37.08 34.59 -3.56
N ASP A 69 -35.80 34.76 -3.25
CA ASP A 69 -35.24 35.54 -2.14
C ASP A 69 -35.26 34.76 -0.81
N GLN A 70 -34.04 34.41 -0.38
CA GLN A 70 -33.58 34.07 0.98
C GLN A 70 -34.13 32.79 1.64
N THR A 71 -33.35 31.70 1.56
CA THR A 71 -32.98 30.80 2.68
C THR A 71 -31.90 29.85 2.16
N GLN A 72 -30.65 30.30 2.09
CA GLN A 72 -29.53 29.46 1.64
C GLN A 72 -28.16 30.00 2.08
N GLU A 73 -28.00 30.36 3.36
CA GLU A 73 -26.67 30.72 3.90
C GLU A 73 -26.27 29.89 5.13
N THR A 74 -27.16 29.08 5.68
CA THR A 74 -26.87 28.29 6.89
C THR A 74 -26.32 26.90 6.56
N GLU A 75 -26.68 26.31 5.42
CA GLU A 75 -26.28 24.95 5.06
C GLU A 75 -24.85 24.85 4.51
N THR A 76 -24.31 25.93 3.94
CA THR A 76 -23.00 25.93 3.27
C THR A 76 -21.84 25.92 4.28
N LYS A 77 -22.00 26.59 5.43
CA LYS A 77 -20.96 26.65 6.47
C LYS A 77 -20.82 25.35 7.25
N GLU A 78 -21.92 24.69 7.58
CA GLU A 78 -21.88 23.39 8.28
C GLU A 78 -21.35 22.26 7.38
N ALA A 79 -21.64 22.30 6.07
CA ALA A 79 -21.12 21.33 5.12
C ALA A 79 -19.60 21.47 4.89
N GLU A 80 -19.08 22.70 4.80
CA GLU A 80 -17.63 22.96 4.66
C GLU A 80 -16.85 22.59 5.92
N ASP A 81 -17.34 22.94 7.11
CA ASP A 81 -16.69 22.58 8.39
C ASP A 81 -16.61 21.06 8.58
N THR A 82 -17.65 20.34 8.14
CA THR A 82 -17.70 18.88 8.21
C THR A 82 -16.76 18.21 7.20
N ILE A 83 -16.50 18.84 6.05
CA ILE A 83 -15.53 18.34 5.07
C ILE A 83 -14.09 18.61 5.54
N GLU A 84 -13.81 19.82 6.03
CA GLU A 84 -12.47 20.17 6.50
C GLU A 84 -12.08 19.37 7.76
N LYS A 85 -13.03 19.13 8.67
CA LYS A 85 -12.83 18.22 9.80
C LYS A 85 -12.50 16.78 9.35
N ARG A 86 -13.23 16.24 8.37
CA ARG A 86 -12.95 14.89 7.82
C ARG A 86 -11.59 14.83 7.11
N ARG A 87 -11.19 15.90 6.43
CA ARG A 87 -9.89 16.03 5.75
C ARG A 87 -8.73 16.15 6.74
N MET A 88 -8.95 16.79 7.89
CA MET A 88 -7.98 16.84 8.98
C MET A 88 -7.91 15.53 9.78
N GLU A 89 -8.98 14.74 9.77
CA GLU A 89 -9.05 13.40 10.37
C GLU A 89 -8.47 12.30 9.46
N GLU A 90 -8.26 12.56 8.16
CA GLU A 90 -7.39 11.76 7.27
C GLU A 90 -5.90 11.92 7.64
N LYS A 91 -5.58 11.64 8.91
CA LYS A 91 -4.22 11.57 9.40
C LYS A 91 -3.59 10.31 8.82
N PHE A 92 -2.40 10.46 8.24
CA PHE A 92 -1.55 9.40 7.74
C PHE A 92 -1.57 8.18 8.67
N ALA A 93 -1.84 7.00 8.11
CA ALA A 93 -1.83 5.78 8.90
C ALA A 93 -0.42 5.61 9.48
N VAL A 94 -0.29 5.79 10.79
CA VAL A 94 0.94 5.55 11.53
C VAL A 94 0.87 4.13 12.05
N LEU A 95 1.55 3.21 11.38
CA LEU A 95 1.64 1.82 11.84
C LEU A 95 2.93 1.63 12.62
N ASN A 96 2.83 0.97 13.77
CA ASN A 96 3.99 0.41 14.45
C ASN A 96 4.48 -0.77 13.59
N THR A 97 5.76 -0.75 13.20
CA THR A 97 6.31 -1.79 12.31
C THR A 97 6.76 -3.05 13.03
N GLY A 98 6.61 -3.13 14.36
CA GLY A 98 7.18 -4.22 15.17
C GLY A 98 8.71 -4.16 15.23
N ILE A 99 9.30 -2.99 14.92
CA ILE A 99 10.75 -2.75 14.95
C ILE A 99 11.06 -1.78 16.08
N TYR A 100 12.02 -2.14 16.93
CA TYR A 100 12.46 -1.32 18.06
C TYR A 100 13.93 -0.97 17.89
N GLU A 101 14.28 0.31 17.95
CA GLU A 101 15.65 0.78 17.79
C GLU A 101 16.23 1.19 19.15
N CYS A 102 17.42 0.67 19.47
CA CYS A 102 18.16 1.05 20.65
C CYS A 102 18.75 2.45 20.47
N ARG A 103 18.34 3.41 21.31
CA ARG A 103 18.88 4.78 21.29
C ARG A 103 20.38 4.87 21.59
N SER A 104 20.95 3.88 22.29
CA SER A 104 22.36 3.93 22.69
C SER A 104 23.32 3.56 21.57
N CYS A 105 22.93 2.67 20.65
CA CYS A 105 23.83 2.13 19.63
C CYS A 105 23.21 1.96 18.24
N GLY A 106 21.91 2.16 18.08
CA GLY A 106 21.19 2.01 16.81
C GLY A 106 20.83 0.57 16.44
N TYR A 107 21.01 -0.42 17.33
CA TYR A 107 20.57 -1.80 17.09
C TYR A 107 19.04 -1.86 16.89
N LYS A 108 18.59 -2.60 15.89
CA LYS A 108 17.16 -2.77 15.57
C LYS A 108 16.73 -4.19 15.89
N TYR A 109 15.82 -4.32 16.85
CA TYR A 109 15.11 -5.56 17.13
C TYR A 109 13.89 -5.64 16.20
N ASP A 110 13.75 -6.73 15.47
CA ASP A 110 12.59 -7.03 14.62
C ASP A 110 11.81 -8.18 15.26
N GLU A 111 10.58 -7.92 15.69
CA GLU A 111 9.71 -8.93 16.29
C GLU A 111 9.51 -10.15 15.37
N SER A 112 9.51 -9.96 14.05
CA SER A 112 9.35 -11.05 13.07
C SER A 112 10.59 -11.93 12.95
N ALA A 113 11.78 -11.37 13.20
CA ALA A 113 13.04 -12.10 13.14
C ALA A 113 13.44 -12.70 14.49
N GLY A 114 13.04 -12.07 15.60
CA GLY A 114 13.49 -12.41 16.94
C GLY A 114 14.96 -12.03 17.16
N ASP A 115 15.61 -12.70 18.12
CA ASP A 115 17.04 -12.54 18.39
C ASP A 115 17.71 -13.93 18.43
N PRO A 116 18.57 -14.27 17.46
CA PRO A 116 19.29 -15.54 17.47
C PRO A 116 20.44 -15.58 18.51
N SER A 117 20.93 -14.42 18.96
CA SER A 117 22.03 -14.34 19.93
C SER A 117 21.56 -14.60 21.35
N TYR A 118 20.33 -14.18 21.66
CA TYR A 118 19.63 -14.49 22.89
C TYR A 118 18.34 -15.21 22.50
N PRO A 119 18.24 -16.55 22.60
CA PRO A 119 17.36 -17.44 21.82
C PRO A 119 15.87 -17.10 21.90
N ILE A 120 15.48 -16.02 21.23
CA ILE A 120 14.13 -15.47 21.17
C ILE A 120 13.58 -15.85 19.80
N PRO A 121 12.47 -16.61 19.74
CA PRO A 121 11.92 -17.07 18.48
C PRO A 121 11.39 -15.92 17.62
N PRO A 122 11.27 -16.11 16.30
CA PRO A 122 10.59 -15.16 15.42
C PRO A 122 9.11 -15.02 15.80
N GLY A 123 8.56 -13.82 15.62
CA GLY A 123 7.21 -13.45 16.01
C GLY A 123 7.05 -13.10 17.50
N PHE A 124 8.14 -12.95 18.23
CA PHE A 124 8.10 -12.62 19.65
C PHE A 124 8.01 -11.10 19.85
N GLN A 125 6.97 -10.66 20.55
CA GLN A 125 6.69 -9.23 20.75
C GLN A 125 7.68 -8.59 21.72
N PHE A 126 8.03 -7.32 21.50
CA PHE A 126 9.00 -6.63 22.34
C PHE A 126 8.56 -6.54 23.80
N ASP A 127 7.27 -6.29 24.03
CA ASP A 127 6.65 -6.19 25.36
C ASP A 127 6.65 -7.52 26.15
N LYS A 128 7.00 -8.63 25.50
CA LYS A 128 7.10 -9.95 26.13
C LYS A 128 8.52 -10.36 26.45
N LEU A 129 9.54 -9.54 26.14
CA LEU A 129 10.92 -9.90 26.42
C LEU A 129 11.18 -10.05 27.92
N PRO A 130 12.01 -11.04 28.31
CA PRO A 130 12.48 -11.17 29.69
C PRO A 130 13.13 -9.87 30.19
N GLU A 131 12.82 -9.41 31.41
CA GLU A 131 13.31 -8.14 31.97
C GLU A 131 14.85 -8.06 32.07
N ASP A 132 15.52 -9.21 32.09
CA ASP A 132 16.97 -9.35 32.06
C ASP A 132 17.57 -9.26 30.64
N TRP A 133 16.77 -9.30 29.58
CA TRP A 133 17.26 -9.10 28.22
C TRP A 133 17.90 -7.72 28.06
N ARG A 134 19.00 -7.69 27.31
CA ARG A 134 19.81 -6.51 27.04
C ARG A 134 20.10 -6.44 25.55
N CYS A 135 20.33 -5.23 25.05
CA CYS A 135 20.76 -5.03 23.67
C CYS A 135 22.02 -5.88 23.38
N PRO A 136 22.00 -6.76 22.38
CA PRO A 136 23.13 -7.66 22.08
C PRO A 136 24.39 -6.91 21.60
N THR A 137 24.23 -5.66 21.14
CA THR A 137 25.34 -4.83 20.67
C THR A 137 26.01 -4.02 21.78
N CYS A 138 25.24 -3.47 22.73
CA CYS A 138 25.77 -2.50 23.72
C CYS A 138 25.45 -2.82 25.19
N GLY A 139 24.62 -3.83 25.47
CA GLY A 139 24.23 -4.20 26.82
C GLY A 139 23.21 -3.25 27.48
N ALA A 140 22.66 -2.26 26.76
CA ALA A 140 21.63 -1.38 27.30
C ALA A 140 20.34 -2.14 27.63
N ALA A 141 19.61 -1.65 28.64
CA ALA A 141 18.31 -2.21 29.04
C ALA A 141 17.21 -1.93 28.00
N GLN A 142 16.10 -2.66 28.09
CA GLN A 142 14.93 -2.50 27.22
C GLN A 142 14.37 -1.06 27.21
N SER A 143 14.52 -0.31 28.31
CA SER A 143 14.08 1.08 28.42
C SER A 143 14.77 2.06 27.46
N PHE A 144 15.89 1.66 26.86
CA PHE A 144 16.60 2.46 25.85
C PHE A 144 16.06 2.25 24.43
N PHE A 145 15.10 1.35 24.23
CA PHE A 145 14.51 1.09 22.93
C PHE A 145 13.31 1.99 22.66
N GLU A 146 13.21 2.44 21.42
CA GLU A 146 12.07 3.21 20.91
C GLU A 146 11.43 2.46 19.74
N SER A 147 10.10 2.40 19.71
CA SER A 147 9.36 1.79 18.61
C SER A 147 9.47 2.65 17.36
N LYS A 148 9.74 2.00 16.22
CA LYS A 148 9.67 2.65 14.91
C LYS A 148 8.23 2.60 14.43
N MET A 149 7.68 3.80 14.32
CA MET A 149 6.43 4.03 13.63
C MET A 149 6.77 4.52 12.22
N VAL A 150 6.28 3.82 11.20
CA VAL A 150 6.39 4.29 9.82
C VAL A 150 5.09 4.98 9.47
N GLU A 151 5.19 6.24 9.09
CA GLU A 151 4.12 6.97 8.46
C GLU A 151 4.03 6.54 7.00
N ILE A 152 2.92 5.91 6.62
CA ILE A 152 2.70 5.60 5.22
C ILE A 152 2.30 6.91 4.54
N ALA A 153 3.17 7.38 3.64
CA ALA A 153 2.90 8.52 2.77
C ALA A 153 1.50 8.39 2.18
N GLY A 154 0.60 9.27 2.62
CA GLY A 154 -0.79 9.23 2.22
C GLY A 154 -0.93 9.44 0.72
N PHE A 155 -2.11 9.12 0.18
CA PHE A 155 -2.40 9.24 -1.25
C PHE A 155 -2.02 10.62 -1.81
N ALA A 156 -2.14 11.69 -1.00
CA ALA A 156 -1.76 13.06 -1.34
C ALA A 156 -0.28 13.22 -1.74
N GLN A 157 0.68 12.60 -1.04
CA GLN A 157 2.10 12.69 -1.41
C GLN A 157 2.39 11.95 -2.73
N ASN A 158 1.61 10.93 -3.05
CA ASN A 158 1.75 10.18 -4.30
C ASN A 158 1.09 10.86 -5.51
N GLN A 159 0.30 11.93 -5.31
CA GLN A 159 -0.32 12.69 -6.41
C GLN A 159 0.71 13.45 -7.26
N GLN A 160 1.89 13.75 -6.70
CA GLN A 160 2.94 14.48 -7.40
C GLN A 160 3.79 13.58 -8.33
N TYR A 161 3.58 12.26 -8.32
CA TYR A 161 4.30 11.36 -9.22
C TYR A 161 3.74 11.41 -10.65
N GLY A 162 4.61 11.34 -11.66
CA GLY A 162 4.23 11.31 -13.08
C GLY A 162 4.11 12.68 -13.76
N LEU A 163 3.43 12.73 -14.91
CA LEU A 163 3.33 13.92 -15.76
C LEU A 163 2.20 14.87 -15.33
N GLY A 164 2.05 15.15 -14.02
CA GLY A 164 1.08 16.12 -13.49
C GLY A 164 -0.41 15.77 -13.65
N GLY A 165 -0.76 14.70 -14.35
CA GLY A 165 -2.16 14.30 -14.60
C GLY A 165 -2.91 13.75 -13.38
N ASN A 166 -2.21 13.45 -12.29
CA ASN A 166 -2.77 12.94 -11.04
C ASN A 166 -3.32 14.06 -10.13
N ALA A 167 -2.91 15.31 -10.37
CA ALA A 167 -3.39 16.49 -9.65
C ALA A 167 -4.56 17.20 -10.37
N LEU A 168 -4.91 16.78 -11.59
CA LEU A 168 -5.98 17.40 -12.36
C LEU A 168 -7.35 16.91 -11.86
N THR A 169 -8.31 17.83 -11.79
CA THR A 169 -9.71 17.46 -11.58
C THR A 169 -10.21 16.59 -12.73
N SER A 170 -11.22 15.75 -12.48
CA SER A 170 -11.82 14.89 -13.51
C SER A 170 -12.28 15.69 -14.75
N GLY A 171 -12.83 16.90 -14.54
CA GLY A 171 -13.24 17.80 -15.61
C GLY A 171 -12.06 18.35 -16.43
N GLN A 172 -10.99 18.81 -15.78
CA GLN A 172 -9.79 19.30 -16.48
C GLN A 172 -9.11 18.19 -17.29
N LYS A 173 -9.02 16.99 -16.73
CA LYS A 173 -8.48 15.82 -17.42
C LYS A 173 -9.31 15.47 -18.66
N THR A 174 -10.63 15.48 -18.52
CA THR A 174 -11.58 15.25 -19.61
C THR A 174 -11.43 16.30 -20.71
N GLY A 175 -11.35 17.58 -20.34
CA GLY A 175 -11.12 18.68 -21.29
C GLY A 175 -9.79 18.57 -22.04
N LEU A 176 -8.72 18.17 -21.37
CA LEU A 176 -7.41 18.00 -21.99
C LEU A 176 -7.40 16.82 -22.98
N ILE A 177 -8.04 15.70 -22.62
CA ILE A 177 -8.18 14.53 -23.49
C ILE A 177 -9.01 14.89 -24.74
N PHE A 178 -10.24 15.38 -24.56
CA PHE A 178 -11.11 15.67 -25.70
C PHE A 178 -10.65 16.89 -26.51
N GLY A 179 -10.07 17.89 -25.86
CA GLY A 179 -9.49 19.06 -26.52
C GLY A 179 -8.30 18.70 -27.41
N SER A 180 -7.39 17.85 -26.93
CA SER A 180 -6.25 17.39 -27.74
C SER A 180 -6.69 16.52 -28.91
N LEU A 181 -7.67 15.63 -28.71
CA LEU A 181 -8.25 14.80 -29.78
C LEU A 181 -8.94 15.68 -30.84
N LEU A 182 -9.72 16.68 -30.43
CA LEU A 182 -10.38 17.60 -31.34
C LEU A 182 -9.38 18.45 -32.14
N LEU A 183 -8.35 18.98 -31.46
CA LEU A 183 -7.28 19.73 -32.13
C LEU A 183 -6.58 18.88 -33.19
N PHE A 184 -6.20 17.65 -32.84
CA PHE A 184 -5.57 16.72 -33.77
C PHE A 184 -6.47 16.40 -34.96
N PHE A 185 -7.77 16.15 -34.72
CA PHE A 185 -8.74 15.91 -35.77
C PHE A 185 -8.90 17.12 -36.71
N MET A 186 -8.92 18.34 -36.17
CA MET A 186 -9.00 19.56 -36.97
C MET A 186 -7.72 19.79 -37.79
N LEU A 187 -6.54 19.56 -37.21
CA LEU A 187 -5.28 19.60 -37.94
C LEU A 187 -5.22 18.54 -39.04
N PHE A 188 -5.68 17.33 -38.75
CA PHE A 188 -5.79 16.24 -39.72
C PHE A 188 -6.70 16.65 -40.89
N LEU A 189 -7.89 17.18 -40.62
CA LEU A 189 -8.79 17.69 -41.66
C LEU A 189 -8.15 18.85 -42.45
N SER A 190 -7.40 19.75 -41.82
CA SER A 190 -6.73 20.85 -42.51
C SER A 190 -5.75 20.37 -43.59
N GLY A 191 -5.12 19.21 -43.39
CA GLY A 191 -4.26 18.57 -44.39
C GLY A 191 -4.99 18.11 -45.65
N TYR A 192 -6.29 17.79 -45.56
CA TYR A 192 -7.10 17.44 -46.73
C TYR A 192 -7.40 18.64 -47.64
N PHE A 193 -7.28 19.87 -47.14
CA PHE A 193 -7.53 21.09 -47.91
C PHE A 193 -6.28 21.62 -48.64
N ILE A 194 -5.12 20.95 -48.49
CA ILE A 194 -3.83 21.36 -49.08
C ILE A 194 -3.53 20.66 -50.42
N GLN A 195 -4.45 19.81 -50.88
CA GLN A 195 -4.37 19.04 -52.12
C GLN A 195 -5.17 19.70 -53.24
#